data_AF-A0A954I5A7-F1
#
_entry.id   AF-A0A954I5A7-F1
#
_cell.length_a   1.000
_cell.length_b   1.000
_cell.length_c   1.000
_cell.angle_alpha   90.00
_cell.angle_beta   90.00
_cell.angle_gamma   90.00
#
_symmetry.space_group_name_H-M   'P 1'
#
loop_
_entity.id
_entity.type
_entity.pdbx_description
1 polymer ?
#
loop_
_entity_poly.entity_id
_entity_poly.type
_entity_poly.pdbx_seq_one_letter_code
_entity_poly.pdbx_strand_id
1 'polypeptide(L)'
;ASAPSRPVAPHEMRWPLSTRRTAYPRPTHILLRGDVGSPGPRVEPAWPAVFGPTSEPSAKEQDAPIDAPAPRQQLAEWLTSSRQPLAARVWVNRIWQWHFGRGLVETPGDFGTQGELPSHPALLDFLASELVAHGWSTRHIHQLIVRSNTYRQSSTDNERARQLDPENRLYWRWEPRRLEAEA
;
A
#
# COMPACT_ATOMS: atom_id res chain seq x y z
N ALA A 1 11.04 36.58 -34.63
CA ALA A 1 10.51 35.29 -35.14
C ALA A 1 10.81 34.23 -34.09
N SER A 2 9.79 33.72 -33.39
CA SER A 2 9.97 32.70 -32.34
C SER A 2 9.75 31.32 -32.95
N ALA A 3 10.72 30.42 -32.81
CA ALA A 3 10.67 29.07 -33.37
C ALA A 3 9.58 28.21 -32.68
N PRO A 4 8.89 27.31 -33.39
CA PRO A 4 7.90 26.43 -32.77
C PRO A 4 8.59 25.40 -31.87
N SER A 5 8.14 25.30 -30.62
CA SER A 5 8.64 24.34 -29.63
C SER A 5 8.39 22.90 -30.09
N ARG A 6 9.43 22.06 -30.09
CA ARG A 6 9.32 20.62 -30.38
C ARG A 6 8.35 19.92 -29.40
N PRO A 7 7.59 18.90 -29.85
CA PRO A 7 6.80 18.07 -28.96
C PRO A 7 7.73 17.27 -28.02
N VAL A 8 7.46 17.35 -26.72
CA VAL A 8 8.21 16.66 -25.66
C VAL A 8 7.77 15.19 -25.60
N ALA A 9 8.71 14.26 -25.45
CA ALA A 9 8.40 12.83 -25.39
C ALA A 9 7.62 12.47 -24.11
N PRO A 10 6.75 11.44 -24.11
CA PRO A 10 5.90 11.11 -22.96
C PRO A 10 6.66 10.80 -21.65
N HIS A 11 7.89 10.31 -21.73
CA HIS A 11 8.73 10.04 -20.56
C HIS A 11 9.47 11.30 -20.05
N GLU A 12 9.54 12.35 -20.86
CA GLU A 12 10.03 13.68 -20.50
C GLU A 12 8.90 14.61 -20.03
N MET A 13 7.64 14.22 -20.24
CA MET A 13 6.48 14.87 -19.63
C MET A 13 6.52 14.68 -18.12
N ARG A 14 7.19 15.60 -17.44
CA ARG A 14 6.88 15.89 -16.04
C ARG A 14 5.48 16.47 -16.05
N TRP A 15 4.44 15.67 -15.77
CA TRP A 15 3.19 16.25 -15.27
C TRP A 15 3.57 16.97 -13.99
N PRO A 16 3.64 18.32 -13.97
CA PRO A 16 3.83 18.98 -12.70
C PRO A 16 2.48 18.80 -12.01
N LEU A 17 2.36 17.76 -11.17
CA LEU A 17 1.44 17.85 -10.04
C LEU A 17 1.77 19.19 -9.42
N SER A 18 0.83 20.15 -9.47
CA SER A 18 1.13 21.52 -9.08
C SER A 18 1.63 21.51 -7.64
N THR A 19 2.94 21.66 -7.46
CA THR A 19 3.56 21.80 -6.13
C THR A 19 3.23 23.15 -5.51
N ARG A 20 2.74 24.10 -6.32
CA ARG A 20 2.19 25.36 -5.86
C ARG A 20 0.89 25.12 -5.11
N ARG A 21 0.96 25.17 -3.79
CA ARG A 21 -0.18 25.47 -2.91
C ARG A 21 -0.85 26.71 -3.50
N THR A 22 -2.07 26.60 -4.01
CA THR A 22 -2.84 27.80 -4.39
C THR A 22 -2.84 28.70 -3.17
N ALA A 23 -2.38 29.94 -3.34
CA ALA A 23 -2.16 30.91 -2.26
C ALA A 23 -3.41 31.21 -1.40
N TYR A 24 -4.56 30.68 -1.80
CA TYR A 24 -5.82 30.71 -1.07
C TYR A 24 -6.27 29.27 -0.77
N PRO A 25 -6.26 28.83 0.50
CA PRO A 25 -6.96 27.62 0.88
C PRO A 25 -8.46 27.85 0.61
N ARG A 26 -9.03 27.13 -0.36
CA ARG A 26 -10.49 27.14 -0.55
C ARG A 26 -11.12 26.40 0.64
N PRO A 27 -12.02 27.01 1.41
CA PRO A 27 -12.67 26.34 2.51
C PRO A 27 -13.46 25.13 1.97
N THR A 28 -13.19 23.95 2.53
CA THR A 28 -13.86 22.71 2.13
C THR A 28 -15.07 22.48 3.03
N HIS A 29 -16.21 22.11 2.45
CA HIS A 29 -17.45 21.87 3.18
C HIS A 29 -17.95 20.45 2.89
N ILE A 30 -18.61 19.84 3.87
CA ILE A 30 -19.37 18.61 3.63
C ILE A 30 -20.57 18.97 2.76
N LEU A 31 -20.68 18.36 1.59
CA LEU A 31 -21.84 18.56 0.72
C LEU A 31 -23.01 17.73 1.22
N LEU A 32 -24.09 18.39 1.65
CA LEU A 32 -25.27 17.69 2.15
C LEU A 32 -25.89 16.89 1.01
N ARG A 33 -25.99 15.57 1.19
CA ARG A 33 -26.46 14.62 0.15
C ARG A 33 -25.64 14.64 -1.14
N GLY A 34 -24.39 15.14 -1.10
CA GLY A 34 -23.53 15.24 -2.29
C GLY A 34 -23.90 16.36 -3.25
N ASP A 35 -24.82 17.26 -2.87
CA ASP A 35 -25.20 18.41 -3.68
C ASP A 35 -24.19 19.56 -3.52
N VAL A 36 -23.65 20.03 -4.64
CA VAL A 36 -22.68 21.14 -4.70
C VAL A 36 -23.33 22.47 -4.30
N GLY A 37 -24.64 22.63 -4.51
CA GLY A 37 -25.40 23.84 -4.16
C GLY A 37 -25.73 23.95 -2.67
N SER A 38 -25.54 22.88 -1.90
CA SER A 38 -25.94 22.78 -0.49
C SER A 38 -24.74 22.50 0.41
N PRO A 39 -23.82 23.47 0.59
CA PRO A 39 -22.67 23.31 1.48
C PRO A 39 -23.14 23.19 2.93
N GLY A 40 -22.74 22.11 3.59
CA GLY A 40 -22.91 21.89 5.02
C GLY A 40 -21.74 22.43 5.83
N PRO A 41 -21.42 21.84 6.99
CA PRO A 41 -20.33 22.30 7.86
C PRO A 41 -18.97 22.33 7.14
N ARG A 42 -18.17 23.35 7.44
CA ARG A 42 -16.77 23.43 7.02
C ARG A 42 -15.96 22.31 7.69
N VAL A 43 -15.05 21.73 6.92
CA VAL A 43 -14.10 20.71 7.39
C VAL A 43 -12.67 21.15 7.13
N GLU A 44 -11.79 20.83 8.07
CA GLU A 44 -10.36 21.01 7.93
C GLU A 44 -9.70 19.69 7.47
N PRO A 45 -8.50 19.75 6.87
CA PRO A 45 -7.75 18.54 6.51
C PRO A 45 -7.52 17.64 7.73
N ALA A 46 -7.99 16.40 7.66
CA ALA A 46 -7.79 15.36 8.66
C ALA A 46 -7.92 13.99 8.00
N TRP A 47 -7.38 12.94 8.62
CA TRP A 47 -7.67 11.55 8.22
C TRP A 47 -8.92 11.02 8.94
N PRO A 48 -9.57 9.97 8.41
CA PRO A 48 -10.75 9.40 9.03
C PRO A 48 -10.50 8.98 10.49
N ALA A 49 -11.36 9.43 11.40
CA ALA A 49 -11.20 9.23 12.85
C ALA A 49 -11.15 7.74 13.26
N VAL A 50 -11.67 6.83 12.42
CA VAL A 50 -11.60 5.37 12.62
C VAL A 50 -10.14 4.87 12.74
N PHE A 51 -9.20 5.62 12.18
CA PHE A 51 -7.79 5.28 12.21
C PHE A 51 -7.04 5.80 13.45
N GLY A 52 -7.74 6.49 14.36
CA GLY A 52 -7.17 7.10 15.55
C GLY A 52 -7.16 8.63 15.49
N PRO A 53 -6.77 9.29 16.59
CA PRO A 53 -6.74 10.75 16.64
C PRO A 53 -5.73 11.26 15.61
N THR A 54 -6.15 12.24 14.82
CA THR A 54 -5.20 13.08 14.09
C THR A 54 -4.36 13.79 15.14
N SER A 55 -3.11 13.38 15.33
CA SER A 55 -2.13 14.24 16.01
C SER A 55 -2.21 15.58 15.31
N GLU A 56 -2.61 16.61 16.06
CA GLU A 56 -3.22 17.82 15.52
C GLU A 56 -2.53 18.27 14.22
N PRO A 57 -3.29 18.66 13.17
CA PRO A 57 -2.68 19.39 12.07
C PRO A 57 -1.91 20.51 12.75
N SER A 58 -0.59 20.57 12.56
CA SER A 58 0.21 21.56 13.27
C SER A 58 -0.50 22.88 13.06
N ALA A 59 -1.07 23.46 14.12
CA ALA A 59 -2.03 24.57 14.06
C ALA A 59 -1.41 25.86 13.48
N LYS A 60 -0.21 25.73 12.92
CA LYS A 60 0.59 26.72 12.24
C LYS A 60 0.49 26.66 10.71
N GLU A 61 -0.41 25.86 10.11
CA GLU A 61 -0.53 25.79 8.63
C GLU A 61 -0.97 27.10 7.96
N GLN A 62 -1.60 28.01 8.73
CA GLN A 62 -2.04 29.32 8.24
C GLN A 62 -0.86 30.28 7.99
N ASP A 63 0.25 30.12 8.73
CA ASP A 63 1.50 30.90 8.58
C ASP A 63 2.72 30.04 8.22
N ALA A 64 2.52 28.75 7.94
CA ALA A 64 3.64 27.87 7.66
C ALA A 64 4.30 28.28 6.33
N PRO A 65 5.65 28.34 6.27
CA PRO A 65 6.39 28.61 5.05
C PRO A 65 5.90 27.73 3.90
N ILE A 66 6.13 28.17 2.66
CA ILE A 66 5.79 27.41 1.44
C ILE A 66 6.33 25.96 1.46
N ASP A 67 7.33 25.70 2.33
CA ASP A 67 8.01 24.41 2.56
C ASP A 67 7.43 23.56 3.71
N ALA A 68 6.26 23.88 4.27
CA ALA A 68 5.62 23.06 5.29
C ALA A 68 5.17 21.68 4.72
N PRO A 69 5.28 20.58 5.49
CA PRO A 69 4.94 19.24 5.00
C PRO A 69 3.47 19.22 4.57
N ALA A 70 3.24 18.98 3.28
CA ALA A 70 1.91 18.94 2.70
C ALA A 70 1.05 17.90 3.45
N PRO A 71 -0.28 18.10 3.58
CA PRO A 71 -1.17 17.17 4.27
C PRO A 71 -1.07 15.72 3.76
N ARG A 72 -0.64 15.53 2.50
CA ARG A 72 -0.33 14.19 1.94
C ARG A 72 0.93 13.56 2.51
N GLN A 73 1.96 14.34 2.80
CA GLN A 73 3.19 13.87 3.42
C GLN A 73 2.93 13.42 4.85
N GLN A 74 2.20 14.22 5.64
CA GLN A 74 1.79 13.86 7.00
C GLN A 74 0.98 12.56 7.02
N LEU A 75 0.06 12.39 6.06
CA LEU A 75 -0.69 11.14 5.90
C LEU A 75 0.24 9.96 5.56
N ALA A 76 1.21 10.15 4.67
CA ALA A 76 2.17 9.11 4.29
C ALA A 76 3.07 8.69 5.46
N GLU A 77 3.57 9.66 6.22
CA GLU A 77 4.35 9.43 7.45
C GLU A 77 3.53 8.69 8.51
N TRP A 78 2.25 9.07 8.67
CA TRP A 78 1.34 8.37 9.59
C TRP A 78 1.07 6.93 9.13
N LEU A 79 0.76 6.71 7.84
CA LEU A 79 0.49 5.39 7.25
C LEU A 79 1.70 4.45 7.34
N THR A 80 2.91 4.99 7.23
CA THR A 80 4.17 4.23 7.25
C THR A 80 4.80 4.16 8.65
N SER A 81 4.15 4.76 9.65
CA SER A 81 4.62 4.73 11.03
C SER A 81 4.62 3.32 11.60
N SER A 82 5.58 3.02 12.48
CA SER A 82 5.68 1.72 13.18
C SER A 82 4.48 1.42 14.09
N ARG A 83 3.65 2.43 14.39
CA ARG A 83 2.42 2.29 15.17
C ARG A 83 1.27 1.70 14.36
N GLN A 84 1.34 1.71 13.03
CA GLN A 84 0.28 1.21 12.15
C GLN A 84 0.76 0.01 11.32
N PRO A 85 0.50 -1.24 11.75
CA PRO A 85 1.00 -2.43 11.06
C PRO A 85 0.25 -2.75 9.76
N LEU A 86 -0.93 -2.17 9.54
CA LEU A 86 -1.81 -2.52 8.42
C LEU A 86 -1.14 -2.33 7.05
N ALA A 87 -0.49 -1.19 6.84
CA ALA A 87 0.17 -0.88 5.58
C ALA A 87 1.31 -1.87 5.28
N ALA A 88 2.08 -2.25 6.30
CA ALA A 88 3.16 -3.23 6.18
C ALA A 88 2.60 -4.63 5.84
N ARG A 89 1.55 -5.07 6.54
CA ARG A 89 0.87 -6.36 6.26
C ARG A 89 0.33 -6.44 4.84
N VAL A 90 -0.35 -5.39 4.36
CA VAL A 90 -0.87 -5.31 2.99
C VAL A 90 0.27 -5.40 1.98
N TRP A 91 1.35 -4.66 2.21
CA TRP A 91 2.47 -4.60 1.27
C TRP A 91 3.22 -5.93 1.17
N VAL A 92 3.52 -6.55 2.31
CA VAL A 92 4.14 -7.88 2.37
C VAL A 92 3.27 -8.93 1.69
N ASN A 93 1.96 -8.90 1.91
CA ASN A 93 1.05 -9.85 1.26
C ASN A 93 1.10 -9.74 -0.26
N ARG A 94 1.19 -8.52 -0.81
CA ARG A 94 1.35 -8.30 -2.25
C ARG A 94 2.68 -8.85 -2.77
N ILE A 95 3.78 -8.60 -2.04
CA ILE A 95 5.08 -9.16 -2.38
C ILE A 95 5.01 -10.69 -2.39
N TRP A 96 4.39 -11.29 -1.37
CA TRP A 96 4.21 -12.73 -1.27
C TRP A 96 3.38 -13.27 -2.45
N GLN A 97 2.26 -12.63 -2.76
CA GLN A 97 1.40 -12.98 -3.89
C GLN A 97 2.16 -12.93 -5.23
N TRP A 98 3.09 -11.99 -5.42
CA TRP A 98 3.89 -11.96 -6.65
C TRP A 98 4.83 -13.15 -6.78
N HIS A 99 5.39 -13.64 -5.68
CA HIS A 99 6.27 -14.83 -5.69
C HIS A 99 5.47 -16.11 -5.85
N PHE A 100 4.41 -16.29 -5.07
CA PHE A 100 3.68 -17.56 -4.99
C PHE A 100 2.37 -17.60 -5.78
N GLY A 101 1.96 -16.52 -6.44
CA GLY A 101 0.68 -16.41 -7.18
C GLY A 101 -0.54 -16.16 -6.27
N ARG A 102 -0.53 -16.73 -5.06
CA ARG A 102 -1.54 -16.53 -4.01
C ARG A 102 -0.96 -15.76 -2.83
N GLY A 103 -1.72 -14.82 -2.28
CA GLY A 103 -1.36 -14.10 -1.05
C GLY A 103 -1.54 -14.98 0.19
N LEU A 104 -0.91 -14.60 1.29
CA LEU A 104 -1.20 -15.16 2.62
C LEU A 104 -2.63 -14.81 3.06
N VAL A 105 -3.10 -13.63 2.66
CA VAL A 105 -4.52 -13.23 2.65
C VAL A 105 -4.95 -13.19 1.19
N GLU A 106 -5.98 -13.95 0.85
CA GLU A 106 -6.46 -14.09 -0.54
C GLU A 106 -7.09 -12.80 -1.08
N THR A 107 -7.62 -11.96 -0.19
CA THR A 107 -8.19 -10.66 -0.49
C THR A 107 -7.16 -9.54 -0.25
N PRO A 108 -6.25 -9.23 -1.19
CA PRO A 108 -5.21 -8.22 -0.99
C PRO A 108 -5.75 -6.80 -0.83
N GLY A 109 -7.03 -6.57 -1.17
CA GLY A 109 -7.73 -5.29 -1.00
C GLY A 109 -8.40 -5.12 0.37
N ASP A 110 -8.68 -6.22 1.08
CA ASP A 110 -9.50 -6.22 2.28
C ASP A 110 -8.79 -6.96 3.42
N PHE A 111 -8.17 -6.18 4.32
CA PHE A 111 -7.49 -6.67 5.54
C PHE A 111 -8.33 -6.45 6.81
N GLY A 112 -9.62 -6.19 6.66
CA GLY A 112 -10.58 -5.92 7.74
C GLY A 112 -11.51 -7.09 8.01
N THR A 113 -12.62 -6.82 8.69
CA THR A 113 -13.63 -7.83 9.07
C THR A 113 -14.37 -8.46 7.89
N GLN A 114 -14.25 -7.89 6.70
CA GLN A 114 -14.83 -8.38 5.45
C GLN A 114 -13.83 -9.17 4.59
N GLY A 115 -12.55 -9.20 4.99
CA GLY A 115 -11.50 -9.93 4.30
C GLY A 115 -11.39 -11.38 4.75
N GLU A 116 -10.71 -12.19 3.96
CA GLU A 116 -10.39 -13.56 4.37
C GLU A 116 -9.35 -13.61 5.49
N LEU A 117 -9.45 -14.64 6.33
CA LEU A 117 -8.45 -14.89 7.37
C LEU A 117 -7.11 -15.29 6.74
N PRO A 118 -5.99 -14.73 7.23
CA PRO A 118 -4.66 -15.11 6.76
C PRO A 118 -4.42 -16.60 6.99
N SER A 119 -3.87 -17.29 5.98
CA SER A 119 -3.45 -18.68 6.11
C SER A 119 -2.39 -18.87 7.20
N HIS A 120 -1.43 -17.94 7.26
CA HIS A 120 -0.33 -17.94 8.22
C HIS A 120 -0.19 -16.56 8.90
N PRO A 121 -0.99 -16.26 9.94
CA PRO A 121 -0.98 -14.95 10.59
C PRO A 121 0.38 -14.61 11.21
N ALA A 122 1.04 -15.58 11.85
CA ALA A 122 2.35 -15.37 12.46
C ALA A 122 3.45 -15.05 11.42
N LEU A 123 3.39 -15.67 10.24
CA LEU A 123 4.33 -15.38 9.15
C LEU A 123 4.09 -13.98 8.57
N LEU A 124 2.83 -13.61 8.38
CA LEU A 124 2.45 -12.28 7.91
C LEU A 124 2.95 -11.20 8.88
N ASP A 125 2.76 -11.41 10.18
CA ASP A 125 3.20 -10.50 11.23
C ASP A 125 4.72 -10.40 11.31
N PHE A 126 5.43 -11.52 11.17
CA PHE A 126 6.89 -11.56 11.11
C PHE A 126 7.44 -10.77 9.91
N LEU A 127 6.90 -11.02 8.72
CA LEU A 127 7.38 -10.31 7.52
C LEU A 127 7.02 -8.82 7.57
N ALA A 128 5.86 -8.45 8.14
CA ALA A 128 5.47 -7.06 8.31
C ALA A 128 6.38 -6.34 9.32
N SER A 129 6.74 -6.98 10.43
CA SER A 129 7.67 -6.39 11.40
C SER A 129 9.08 -6.25 10.82
N GLU A 130 9.56 -7.24 10.07
CA GLU A 130 10.84 -7.18 9.33
C GLU A 130 10.87 -6.02 8.33
N LEU A 131 9.77 -5.81 7.58
CA LEU A 131 9.69 -4.71 6.62
C LEU A 131 9.86 -3.35 7.31
N VAL A 132 9.16 -3.15 8.43
CA VAL A 132 9.22 -1.90 9.20
C VAL A 132 10.59 -1.73 9.86
N ALA A 133 11.15 -2.79 10.45
CA ALA A 133 12.46 -2.78 11.10
C ALA A 133 13.60 -2.46 10.13
N HIS A 134 13.49 -2.88 8.87
CA HIS A 134 14.47 -2.64 7.81
C HIS A 134 14.13 -1.42 6.93
N GLY A 135 13.37 -0.46 7.45
CA GLY A 135 13.13 0.83 6.78
C GLY A 135 12.36 0.69 5.45
N TRP A 136 11.37 -0.20 5.41
CA TRP A 136 10.54 -0.47 4.24
C TRP A 136 11.29 -1.02 3.01
N SER A 137 12.44 -1.66 3.23
CA SER A 137 13.25 -2.27 2.15
C SER A 137 12.56 -3.50 1.53
N THR A 138 11.98 -3.32 0.35
CA THR A 138 11.36 -4.43 -0.41
C THR A 138 12.38 -5.48 -0.83
N ARG A 139 13.60 -5.05 -1.16
CA ARG A 139 14.73 -5.93 -1.48
C ARG A 139 15.02 -6.92 -0.34
N HIS A 140 14.97 -6.45 0.91
CA HIS A 140 15.17 -7.30 2.09
C HIS A 140 14.11 -8.40 2.16
N ILE A 141 12.83 -8.02 2.03
CA ILE A 141 11.71 -8.98 2.05
C ILE A 141 11.79 -9.98 0.91
N HIS A 142 12.13 -9.53 -0.31
CA HIS A 142 12.36 -10.44 -1.43
C HIS A 142 13.49 -11.45 -1.15
N GLN A 143 14.60 -11.00 -0.54
CA GLN A 143 15.68 -11.90 -0.17
C GLN A 143 15.27 -12.92 0.90
N LEU A 144 14.51 -12.51 1.91
CA LEU A 144 13.96 -13.42 2.91
C LEU A 144 13.07 -14.50 2.28
N ILE A 145 12.18 -14.10 1.37
CA ILE A 145 11.28 -15.02 0.68
C ILE A 145 12.07 -15.99 -0.19
N VAL A 146 12.94 -15.51 -1.09
CA VAL A 146 13.69 -16.37 -2.03
C VAL A 146 14.65 -17.32 -1.32
N ARG A 147 15.16 -16.94 -0.14
CA ARG A 147 16.03 -17.80 0.68
C ARG A 147 15.26 -18.75 1.60
N SER A 148 13.95 -18.59 1.74
CA SER A 148 13.13 -19.45 2.59
C SER A 148 13.15 -20.90 2.11
N ASN A 149 12.85 -21.83 3.01
CA ASN A 149 12.65 -23.23 2.61
C ASN A 149 11.41 -23.37 1.74
N THR A 150 10.35 -22.59 2.02
CA THR A 150 9.10 -22.59 1.25
C THR A 150 9.33 -22.25 -0.22
N TYR A 151 10.13 -21.23 -0.54
CA TYR A 151 10.44 -20.88 -1.92
C TYR A 151 11.32 -21.93 -2.63
N ARG A 152 12.12 -22.68 -1.87
CA ARG A 152 13.03 -23.71 -2.39
C ARG A 152 12.43 -25.12 -2.40
N GLN A 153 11.15 -25.27 -2.06
CA GLN A 153 10.48 -26.57 -2.10
C GLN A 153 10.44 -27.13 -3.52
N SER A 154 10.43 -28.46 -3.64
CA SER A 154 10.20 -29.10 -4.93
C SER A 154 8.70 -29.09 -5.28
N SER A 155 8.39 -29.27 -6.55
CA SER A 155 7.03 -29.52 -7.03
C SER A 155 6.62 -31.00 -6.92
N THR A 156 7.38 -31.80 -6.17
CA THR A 156 7.13 -33.23 -5.99
C THR A 156 5.80 -33.44 -5.28
N ASP A 157 4.98 -34.31 -5.84
CA ASP A 157 3.69 -34.59 -5.27
C ASP A 157 3.77 -35.54 -4.06
N ASN A 158 2.90 -35.31 -3.08
CA ASN A 158 2.71 -36.18 -1.93
C ASN A 158 1.21 -36.45 -1.78
N GLU A 159 0.82 -37.71 -1.98
CA GLU A 159 -0.59 -38.12 -2.01
C GLU A 159 -1.32 -37.80 -0.70
N ARG A 160 -0.66 -37.98 0.45
CA ARG A 160 -1.23 -37.67 1.75
C ARG A 160 -1.43 -36.16 1.94
N ALA A 161 -0.45 -35.35 1.54
CA ALA A 161 -0.55 -33.89 1.63
C ALA A 161 -1.63 -33.35 0.69
N ARG A 162 -1.74 -33.90 -0.52
CA ARG A 162 -2.77 -33.55 -1.51
C ARG A 162 -4.18 -33.85 -1.02
N GLN A 163 -4.39 -34.96 -0.30
CA GLN A 163 -5.70 -35.28 0.28
C GLN A 163 -6.11 -34.32 1.40
N LEU A 164 -5.14 -33.82 2.18
CA LEU A 164 -5.38 -32.90 3.28
C LEU A 164 -5.52 -31.44 2.84
N ASP A 165 -4.74 -31.03 1.84
CA ASP A 165 -4.67 -29.67 1.33
C ASP A 165 -4.51 -29.68 -0.20
N PRO A 166 -5.58 -29.95 -0.95
CA PRO A 166 -5.53 -30.02 -2.41
C PRO A 166 -5.22 -28.67 -3.06
N GLU A 167 -5.59 -27.57 -2.40
CA GLU A 167 -5.33 -26.20 -2.84
C GLU A 167 -3.93 -25.68 -2.47
N ASN A 168 -3.13 -26.49 -1.75
CA ASN A 168 -1.78 -26.13 -1.31
C ASN A 168 -1.73 -24.80 -0.53
N ARG A 169 -2.77 -24.50 0.26
CA ARG A 169 -2.86 -23.31 1.12
C ARG A 169 -1.77 -23.27 2.18
N LEU A 170 -1.22 -24.43 2.55
CA LEU A 170 -0.12 -24.60 3.50
C LEU A 170 1.27 -24.57 2.85
N TYR A 171 1.36 -24.37 1.53
CA TYR A 171 2.61 -24.35 0.78
C TYR A 171 3.48 -25.58 1.09
N TRP A 172 2.92 -26.78 0.92
CA TRP A 172 3.62 -28.06 1.10
C TRP A 172 4.36 -28.52 -0.15
N ARG A 173 4.10 -27.88 -1.31
CA ARG A 173 4.88 -28.01 -2.54
C ARG A 173 4.99 -26.68 -3.28
N TRP A 174 5.94 -26.61 -4.21
CA TRP A 174 6.00 -25.52 -5.19
C TRP A 174 4.92 -25.69 -6.27
N GLU A 175 4.18 -24.61 -6.54
CA GLU A 175 3.18 -24.57 -7.61
C GLU A 175 3.80 -24.20 -8.96
N PRO A 176 3.72 -25.06 -9.98
CA PRO A 176 4.10 -24.69 -11.33
C PRO A 176 3.20 -23.56 -11.84
N ARG A 177 3.80 -22.43 -12.19
CA ARG A 177 3.09 -21.29 -12.79
C ARG A 177 3.25 -21.33 -14.29
N ARG A 178 2.15 -21.06 -15.01
CA ARG A 178 2.22 -20.84 -16.45
C ARG A 178 3.01 -19.57 -16.70
N LEU A 179 3.97 -19.65 -17.61
CA LEU A 179 4.63 -18.48 -18.17
C LEU A 179 3.69 -17.89 -19.22
N GLU A 180 3.43 -16.59 -19.12
CA GLU A 180 2.71 -15.87 -20.16
C GLU A 180 3.54 -15.80 -21.43
N ALA A 181 2.89 -15.78 -22.60
CA ALA A 181 3.56 -15.89 -23.89
C ALA A 181 4.51 -14.74 -24.24
N GLU A 182 4.51 -13.66 -23.45
CA GLU A 182 5.32 -12.44 -23.65
C GLU A 182 6.50 -12.31 -22.67
N ALA A 183 6.79 -13.35 -21.87
CA ALA A 183 7.87 -13.35 -20.88
C ALA A 183 9.28 -13.50 -21.47
#